data_AF-M1ULF5-F1
#
_entry.id   AF-M1ULF5-F1
#
_cell.length_a   1.000
_cell.length_b   1.000
_cell.length_c   1.000
_cell.angle_alpha   90.00
_cell.angle_beta   90.00
_cell.angle_gamma   90.00
#
_symmetry.space_group_name_H-M   'P 1'
#
loop_
_entity.id
_entity.type
_entity.pdbx_description
1 polymer ?
#
loop_
_entity_poly.entity_id
_entity_poly.type
_entity_poly.pdbx_seq_one_letter_code
_entity_poly.pdbx_strand_id
1 'polypeptide(L)'
;MWRVLYRDGLSHAELVCAVAHELGHAYHEDDFVDDHIRDARQEARADRWAVRALITAKAYEQAEALVGSHAGALATELNVTVEYVDVWKALHEKALIQ
;
A
#
# COMPACT_ATOMS: atom_id res chain seq x y z
N MET A 1 20.55 8.89 1.52
CA MET A 1 20.13 8.97 2.94
C MET A 1 18.62 8.95 2.93
N TRP A 2 18.00 7.82 3.26
CA TRP A 2 16.54 7.69 3.28
C TRP A 2 15.96 8.53 4.41
N ARG A 3 15.02 9.41 4.08
CA ARG A 3 14.27 10.22 5.05
C ARG A 3 12.81 9.86 4.87
N VAL A 4 12.17 9.44 5.96
CA VAL A 4 10.70 9.29 5.98
C VAL A 4 10.13 10.69 6.18
N LEU A 5 9.49 11.24 5.15
CA LEU A 5 8.78 12.51 5.23
C LEU A 5 7.29 12.20 5.23
N TYR A 6 6.57 12.76 6.19
CA TYR A 6 5.11 12.67 6.24
C TYR A 6 4.53 14.02 6.65
N ARG A 7 3.29 14.24 6.25
CA ARG A 7 2.54 15.47 6.58
C ARG A 7 2.10 15.43 8.04
N ASP A 8 2.17 16.56 8.74
CA ASP A 8 1.59 16.63 10.09
C ASP A 8 0.05 16.53 10.05
N GLY A 9 -0.55 15.86 11.04
CA GLY A 9 -2.01 15.65 11.10
C GLY A 9 -2.56 14.49 10.27
N LEU A 10 -1.71 13.56 9.80
CA LEU A 10 -2.19 12.29 9.23
C LEU A 10 -2.88 11.43 10.29
N SER A 11 -3.95 10.75 9.89
CA SER A 11 -4.51 9.64 10.66
C SER A 11 -3.48 8.52 10.83
N HIS A 12 -3.69 7.65 11.81
CA HIS A 12 -2.79 6.53 12.05
C HIS A 12 -2.64 5.62 10.82
N ALA A 13 -3.74 5.34 10.10
CA ALA A 13 -3.70 4.55 8.87
C ALA A 13 -2.87 5.22 7.76
N GLU A 14 -3.05 6.53 7.55
CA GLU A 14 -2.25 7.29 6.58
C GLU A 14 -0.76 7.29 6.95
N LEU A 15 -0.42 7.46 8.23
CA LEU A 15 0.96 7.42 8.69
C LEU A 15 1.59 6.05 8.47
N VAL A 16 0.89 4.97 8.83
CA VAL A 16 1.39 3.60 8.65
C VAL A 16 1.61 3.28 7.16
N CYS A 17 0.67 3.68 6.30
CA CYS A 17 0.79 3.48 4.85
C CYS A 17 1.97 4.30 4.29
N ALA A 18 2.11 5.57 4.66
CA ALA A 18 3.23 6.41 4.23
C ALA A 18 4.58 5.85 4.67
N VAL A 19 4.71 5.42 5.94
CA VAL A 19 5.96 4.80 6.43
C VAL A 19 6.29 3.53 5.65
N ALA A 20 5.29 2.66 5.40
CA ALA A 20 5.50 1.44 4.63
C ALA A 20 5.89 1.74 3.17
N HIS A 21 5.33 2.78 2.56
CA HIS A 21 5.70 3.26 1.22
C HIS A 21 7.18 3.65 1.16
N GLU A 22 7.63 4.52 2.08
CA GLU A 22 9.03 4.95 2.13
C GLU A 22 10.01 3.79 2.39
N LEU A 23 9.60 2.81 3.19
CA LEU A 23 10.37 1.57 3.37
C LEU A 23 10.44 0.75 2.06
N GLY A 24 9.40 0.79 1.24
CA GLY A 24 9.38 0.18 -0.09
C GLY A 24 10.41 0.80 -1.03
N HIS A 25 10.54 2.13 -1.04
CA HIS A 25 11.62 2.80 -1.77
C HIS A 25 13.00 2.42 -1.25
N ALA A 26 13.19 2.43 0.07
CA ALA A 26 14.47 2.05 0.67
C ALA A 26 14.85 0.59 0.37
N TYR A 27 13.87 -0.33 0.36
CA TYR A 27 14.07 -1.74 0.02
C TYR A 27 14.49 -1.94 -1.45
N HIS A 28 13.99 -1.10 -2.36
CA HIS A 28 14.30 -1.16 -3.78
C HIS A 28 15.48 -0.28 -4.22
N GLU A 29 16.07 0.47 -3.28
CA GLU A 29 17.14 1.44 -3.53
C GLU A 29 16.72 2.53 -4.54
N ASP A 30 15.47 3.00 -4.43
CA ASP A 30 14.84 3.95 -5.37
C ASP A 30 15.28 5.40 -5.16
N ASP A 31 16.09 5.94 -6.05
CA ASP A 31 16.48 7.35 -6.00
C ASP A 31 15.52 8.26 -6.77
N PHE A 32 15.58 9.57 -6.46
CA PHE A 32 14.87 10.59 -7.23
C PHE A 32 15.27 10.53 -8.72
N VAL A 33 14.27 10.54 -9.60
CA VAL A 33 14.45 10.55 -11.05
C VAL A 33 13.57 11.63 -11.69
N ASP A 34 14.11 12.36 -12.67
CA ASP A 34 13.38 13.39 -13.42
C ASP A 34 12.49 12.79 -14.54
N ASP A 35 12.73 11.53 -14.89
CA ASP A 35 11.93 10.77 -15.87
C ASP A 35 10.63 10.29 -15.22
N HIS A 36 9.52 10.96 -15.55
CA HIS A 36 8.17 10.64 -15.05
C HIS A 36 7.75 9.18 -15.23
N ILE A 37 8.22 8.48 -16.28
CA ILE A 37 7.87 7.06 -16.46
C ILE A 37 8.60 6.20 -15.45
N ARG A 38 9.87 6.51 -15.16
CA ARG A 38 10.63 5.79 -14.14
C ARG A 38 10.09 6.11 -12.76
N ASP A 39 9.82 7.37 -12.48
CA ASP A 39 9.22 7.84 -11.24
C ASP A 39 7.94 7.07 -10.91
N ALA A 40 6.97 7.08 -11.84
CA ALA A 40 5.73 6.33 -11.68
C ALA A 40 5.92 4.81 -11.47
N ARG A 41 7.00 4.23 -12.01
CA ARG A 41 7.33 2.80 -11.77
C ARG A 41 7.93 2.56 -10.40
N GLN A 42 8.70 3.51 -9.86
CA GLN A 42 9.23 3.48 -8.49
C GLN A 42 8.10 3.59 -7.48
N GLU A 43 7.25 4.61 -7.62
CA GLU A 43 6.05 4.84 -6.79
C GLU A 43 5.14 3.59 -6.77
N ALA A 44 4.76 3.09 -7.94
CA ALA A 44 3.90 1.91 -8.02
C ALA A 44 4.57 0.65 -7.44
N ARG A 45 5.90 0.58 -7.44
CA ARG A 45 6.63 -0.55 -6.84
C ARG A 45 6.67 -0.42 -5.32
N ALA A 46 6.91 0.78 -4.79
CA ALA A 46 6.84 1.08 -3.37
C ALA A 46 5.45 0.76 -2.79
N ASP A 47 4.37 1.16 -3.46
CA ASP A 47 3.00 0.83 -3.05
C ASP A 47 2.75 -0.68 -3.01
N ARG A 48 3.16 -1.41 -4.05
CA ARG A 48 3.01 -2.88 -4.08
C ARG A 48 3.79 -3.56 -2.96
N TRP A 49 4.96 -3.04 -2.62
CA TRP A 49 5.76 -3.54 -1.51
C TRP A 49 5.05 -3.27 -0.17
N ALA A 50 4.60 -2.03 0.05
CA ALA A 50 3.93 -1.61 1.27
C ALA A 50 2.65 -2.40 1.52
N VAL A 51 1.82 -2.58 0.49
CA VAL A 51 0.59 -3.36 0.54
C VAL A 51 0.85 -4.81 0.94
N ARG A 52 1.90 -5.45 0.41
CA ARG A 52 2.29 -6.82 0.78
C ARG A 52 2.84 -6.90 2.21
N ALA A 53 3.44 -5.82 2.72
CA ALA A 53 3.96 -5.76 4.07
C ALA A 53 2.85 -5.54 5.12
N LEU A 54 1.84 -4.72 4.79
CA LEU A 54 0.78 -4.34 5.72
C LEU A 54 -0.43 -5.28 5.69
N ILE A 55 -0.80 -5.80 4.53
CA ILE A 55 -2.00 -6.63 4.36
C ILE A 55 -1.56 -8.07 4.14
N THR A 56 -2.05 -8.99 4.98
CA THR A 56 -1.88 -10.43 4.76
C THR A 56 -3.15 -11.01 4.17
N ALA A 57 -3.05 -12.09 3.38
CA ALA A 57 -4.23 -12.76 2.83
C ALA A 57 -5.22 -13.18 3.91
N LYS A 58 -4.72 -13.72 5.03
CA LYS A 58 -5.54 -14.08 6.18
C LYS A 58 -6.26 -12.88 6.80
N ALA A 59 -5.56 -11.76 7.00
CA ALA A 59 -6.18 -10.55 7.55
C ALA A 59 -7.24 -9.98 6.61
N TYR A 60 -6.95 -9.97 5.30
CA TYR A 60 -7.91 -9.55 4.28
C TYR A 60 -9.16 -10.44 4.26
N GLU A 61 -9.00 -11.76 4.24
CA GLU A 61 -10.12 -12.72 4.29
C GLU A 61 -10.97 -12.55 5.55
N GLN A 62 -10.33 -12.34 6.70
CA GLN A 62 -11.03 -12.08 7.96
C GLN A 62 -11.82 -10.77 7.93
N ALA A 63 -11.22 -9.70 7.39
CA ALA A 63 -11.88 -8.42 7.24
C ALA A 63 -13.06 -8.52 6.27
N GLU A 64 -12.87 -9.15 5.12
CA GLU A 64 -13.92 -9.31 4.11
C GLU A 64 -15.09 -10.16 4.61
N ALA A 65 -14.82 -11.19 5.42
CA ALA A 65 -15.87 -11.95 6.09
C ALA A 65 -16.67 -11.13 7.10
N LEU A 66 -16.07 -10.10 7.71
CA LEU A 66 -16.70 -9.25 8.72
C LEU A 66 -17.51 -8.11 8.09
N VAL A 67 -16.94 -7.40 7.11
CA VAL A 67 -17.51 -6.14 6.58
C VAL A 67 -17.92 -6.22 5.10
N GLY A 68 -17.72 -7.35 4.44
CA GLY A 68 -17.95 -7.53 3.02
C GLY A 68 -16.85 -6.89 2.15
N SER A 69 -17.13 -6.74 0.86
CA SER A 69 -16.13 -6.32 -0.15
C SER A 69 -15.99 -4.81 -0.35
N HIS A 70 -16.71 -3.99 0.43
CA HIS A 70 -16.69 -2.53 0.30
C HIS A 70 -15.34 -1.95 0.73
N ALA A 71 -14.63 -1.26 -0.17
CA ALA A 71 -13.23 -0.85 0.03
C ALA A 71 -13.01 0.04 1.27
N GLY A 72 -13.90 1.01 1.53
CA GLY A 72 -13.79 1.86 2.73
C GLY A 72 -13.99 1.11 4.04
N ALA A 73 -14.83 0.07 4.04
CA ALA A 73 -15.07 -0.73 5.23
C ALA A 73 -13.87 -1.64 5.50
N LEU A 74 -13.32 -2.26 4.44
CA LEU A 74 -12.09 -3.03 4.50
C LEU A 74 -10.90 -2.18 4.95
N ALA A 75 -10.76 -0.95 4.46
CA ALA A 75 -9.69 -0.04 4.85
C ALA A 75 -9.74 0.28 6.35
N THR A 76 -10.95 0.48 6.88
CA THR A 76 -11.18 0.70 8.31
C THR A 76 -10.79 -0.53 9.13
N GLU A 77 -11.24 -1.72 8.72
CA GLU A 77 -10.96 -2.98 9.43
C GLU A 77 -9.48 -3.38 9.38
N LEU A 78 -8.82 -3.15 8.24
CA LEU A 78 -7.41 -3.44 8.03
C LEU A 78 -6.47 -2.34 8.55
N ASN A 79 -7.03 -1.20 8.99
CA ASN A 79 -6.29 -0.02 9.45
C ASN A 79 -5.26 0.48 8.42
N VAL A 80 -5.70 0.59 7.17
CA VAL A 80 -4.95 1.09 6.00
C VAL A 80 -5.79 2.12 5.23
N THR A 81 -5.23 2.76 4.21
CA THR A 81 -6.01 3.63 3.32
C THR A 81 -6.81 2.83 2.29
N VAL A 82 -7.81 3.47 1.68
CA VAL A 82 -8.65 2.84 0.65
C VAL A 82 -7.82 2.46 -0.58
N GLU A 83 -6.87 3.33 -0.96
CA GLU A 83 -5.95 3.10 -2.07
C GLU A 83 -5.17 1.79 -1.89
N TYR A 84 -4.78 1.45 -0.66
CA TYR A 84 -4.02 0.24 -0.37
C TYR A 84 -4.87 -1.02 -0.46
N VAL A 85 -6.17 -0.93 -0.13
CA VAL A 85 -7.14 -2.00 -0.38
C VAL A 85 -7.31 -2.22 -1.90
N ASP A 86 -7.38 -1.15 -2.68
CA ASP A 86 -7.55 -1.25 -4.13
C ASP A 86 -6.31 -1.85 -4.81
N VAL A 87 -5.10 -1.45 -4.37
CA VAL A 87 -3.85 -2.07 -4.82
C VAL A 87 -3.79 -3.55 -4.44
N TRP A 88 -4.22 -3.92 -3.22
CA TRP A 88 -4.28 -5.32 -2.80
C TRP A 88 -5.18 -6.14 -3.73
N LYS A 89 -6.40 -5.66 -4.00
CA LYS A 89 -7.35 -6.30 -4.92
C LYS A 89 -6.75 -6.46 -6.31
N ALA A 90 -6.18 -5.39 -6.87
CA ALA A 90 -5.55 -5.42 -8.19
C ALA A 90 -4.39 -6.42 -8.30
N LEU A 91 -3.64 -6.66 -7.21
CA LEU A 91 -2.57 -7.66 -7.18
C LEU A 91 -3.10 -9.10 -7.19
N HIS A 92 -4.23 -9.35 -6.53
CA HIS A 92 -4.77 -10.69 -6.35
C HIS A 92 -5.79 -11.07 -7.44
N GLU A 93 -6.51 -10.12 -8.02
CA GLU A 93 -7.32 -10.34 -9.22
C GLU A 93 -6.44 -10.77 -10.41
N LYS A 94 -5.26 -10.17 -10.56
CA LYS A 94 -4.30 -10.56 -11.60
C LYS A 94 -3.68 -11.93 -11.36
N ALA A 95 -3.50 -12.33 -10.09
CA ALA A 95 -2.97 -13.64 -9.74
C ALA A 95 -3.96 -14.79 -10.04
N LEU A 96 -5.26 -14.50 -10.11
CA LEU A 96 -6.30 -15.49 -10.44
C LEU A 96 -6.45 -15.75 -11.95
N ILE A 97 -5.79 -14.96 -12.81
CA ILE A 97 -5.91 -15.03 -14.29
C ILE A 97 -4.65 -15.61 -14.94
N GLN A 98 -3.64 -16.03 -14.17
CA GLN A 98 -2.38 -16.63 -14.65
C GLN A 98 -2.36 -18.15 -14.43
#